data_AF-A0AAV0M5L8-F1
#
_entry.id   AF-A0AAV0M5L8-F1
#
_cell.length_a   1.000
_cell.length_b   1.000
_cell.length_c   1.000
_cell.angle_alpha   90.00
_cell.angle_beta   90.00
_cell.angle_gamma   90.00
#
_symmetry.space_group_name_H-M   'P 1'
#
loop_
_entity.id
_entity.type
_entity.pdbx_description
1 polymer ?
#
loop_
_entity_poly.entity_id
_entity_poly.type
_entity_poly.pdbx_seq_one_letter_code
_entity_poly.pdbx_strand_id
1 'polypeptide(L)'
;MMSLVSTGGHSLASGPLPNFRTKPPQRRRPALPYLKTPRAAIVESRPVRVAPATRDNAGAAGGVGGGGSRAEDMQAEARAMARAVDAPVFNPELIASKYGRRPIEVVRRMLEILTAIGSFGLKLWLDERNGVFDQNKKVRATELRQIFTRLGPTFVKLGQGLSTRPDICPPEFLEELSELQDDLPTFPDEEAFACIERELGVSLDSIYSTITPSPVAAASLGQVYKAKLKNSGQTVAVKVQRPGIEKAIGLDFYLIRGLGGLINKYVDFITSDVVALIDEFVFRVYQELNYVQEGQNARRFKKLYADKEDIMVPDIFWEYTSGKVLTMEWVEGVKLNQQEAIEGQGLKVLDLVNTGIQCSLRQLLEYGYFHADPHPGNLLATPEGKLAFLDFGMMSETPEEARFAIIGHVVHLVNRDYEAMAQDYYALKFLSPDVDVTPIVPALQNFFDDALNYTVSELNFKTLVDGLGAVFYQYPFNGEFHA
;
A
#
# COMPACT_ATOMS: atom_id res chain seq x y z
N MET A 1 -37.96 -5.79 38.44
CA MET A 1 -39.36 -6.10 38.86
C MET A 1 -40.18 -6.22 37.58
N MET A 2 -40.42 -7.45 37.08
CA MET A 2 -41.71 -8.19 37.11
C MET A 2 -42.84 -7.43 36.39
N SER A 3 -43.59 -7.94 35.41
CA SER A 3 -44.15 -9.28 35.11
C SER A 3 -44.59 -9.30 33.62
N LEU A 4 -44.23 -10.27 32.75
CA LEU A 4 -44.92 -11.54 32.42
C LEU A 4 -46.41 -11.46 31.99
N VAL A 5 -46.70 -11.90 30.74
CA VAL A 5 -47.75 -12.85 30.24
C VAL A 5 -47.72 -12.84 28.68
N SER A 6 -47.28 -13.93 27.99
CA SER A 6 -48.06 -14.96 27.25
C SER A 6 -48.90 -14.39 26.08
N THR A 7 -48.99 -14.89 24.83
CA THR A 7 -48.81 -16.22 24.19
C THR A 7 -48.99 -16.00 22.68
N GLY A 8 -48.41 -16.83 21.81
CA GLY A 8 -48.80 -16.85 20.38
C GLY A 8 -47.82 -17.59 19.48
N GLY A 9 -47.80 -18.92 19.57
CA GLY A 9 -47.11 -19.76 18.58
C GLY A 9 -47.94 -19.90 17.32
N HIS A 10 -47.31 -19.74 16.15
CA HIS A 10 -47.76 -20.39 14.93
C HIS A 10 -46.55 -20.99 14.21
N SER A 11 -46.62 -22.31 14.10
CA SER A 11 -45.82 -23.21 13.28
C SER A 11 -45.90 -22.82 11.81
N LEU A 12 -44.75 -22.71 11.13
CA LEU A 12 -44.69 -22.74 9.67
C LEU A 12 -43.78 -23.89 9.23
N ALA A 13 -44.42 -24.76 8.46
CA ALA A 13 -43.99 -26.03 7.93
C ALA A 13 -42.65 -25.99 7.18
N SER A 14 -41.86 -27.03 7.43
CA SER A 14 -40.76 -27.49 6.61
C SER A 14 -41.25 -27.98 5.24
N GLY A 15 -40.91 -27.24 4.18
CA GLY A 15 -41.01 -27.70 2.80
C GLY A 15 -39.75 -28.47 2.36
N PRO A 16 -39.86 -29.50 1.51
CA PRO A 16 -38.72 -30.33 1.13
C PRO A 16 -37.79 -29.63 0.14
N LEU A 17 -36.48 -29.77 0.38
CA LEU A 17 -35.40 -29.33 -0.51
C LEU A 17 -35.46 -30.07 -1.87
N PRO A 18 -35.19 -29.40 -3.01
CA PRO A 18 -35.15 -30.06 -4.32
C PRO A 18 -33.90 -30.93 -4.46
N ASN A 19 -34.11 -32.18 -4.89
CA ASN A 19 -33.10 -33.18 -5.23
C ASN A 19 -32.13 -32.67 -6.32
N PHE A 20 -30.86 -32.44 -5.96
CA PHE A 20 -29.78 -32.33 -6.93
C PHE A 20 -29.49 -33.72 -7.54
N ARG A 21 -29.94 -33.91 -8.78
CA ARG A 21 -29.51 -35.02 -9.63
C ARG A 21 -27.99 -34.98 -9.84
N THR A 22 -27.35 -36.09 -9.55
CA THR A 22 -25.95 -36.39 -9.83
C THR A 22 -25.65 -36.24 -11.33
N LYS A 23 -24.63 -35.43 -11.67
CA LYS A 23 -24.08 -35.37 -13.04
C LYS A 23 -23.39 -36.71 -13.38
N PRO A 24 -23.57 -37.28 -14.59
CA PRO A 24 -22.84 -38.47 -15.01
C PRO A 24 -21.35 -38.15 -15.31
N PRO A 25 -20.45 -39.15 -15.26
CA PRO A 25 -19.01 -38.93 -15.35
C PRO A 25 -18.59 -38.44 -16.74
N GLN A 26 -17.81 -37.35 -16.77
CA GLN A 26 -17.20 -36.84 -18.00
C GLN A 26 -16.22 -37.85 -18.59
N ARG A 27 -16.47 -38.27 -19.83
CA ARG A 27 -15.53 -39.06 -20.63
C ARG A 27 -14.28 -38.22 -20.95
N ARG A 28 -13.10 -38.73 -20.58
CA ARG A 28 -11.80 -38.21 -21.01
C ARG A 28 -11.73 -38.14 -22.54
N ARG A 29 -11.51 -36.95 -23.11
CA ARG A 29 -11.13 -36.77 -24.51
C ARG A 29 -9.63 -37.08 -24.68
N PRO A 30 -9.21 -37.74 -25.77
CA PRO A 30 -7.80 -38.04 -26.01
C PRO A 30 -7.01 -36.78 -26.40
N ALA A 31 -5.74 -36.76 -26.01
CA ALA A 31 -4.78 -35.71 -26.32
C ALA A 31 -4.56 -35.58 -27.84
N LEU A 32 -4.64 -34.36 -28.37
CA LEU A 32 -4.24 -34.02 -29.74
C LEU A 32 -2.73 -33.73 -29.78
N PRO A 33 -2.02 -34.18 -30.83
CA PRO A 33 -0.57 -34.03 -30.93
C PRO A 33 -0.14 -32.60 -31.29
N TYR A 34 1.00 -32.24 -30.74
CA TYR A 34 1.78 -31.01 -30.93
C TYR A 34 1.93 -30.65 -32.42
N LEU A 35 1.33 -29.53 -32.85
CA LEU A 35 1.58 -28.93 -34.17
C LEU A 35 2.63 -27.82 -34.04
N LYS A 36 3.73 -27.98 -34.78
CA LYS A 36 4.83 -27.02 -34.93
C LYS A 36 4.32 -25.70 -35.51
N THR A 37 4.52 -24.60 -34.81
CA THR A 37 4.33 -23.23 -35.32
C THR A 37 5.50 -22.81 -36.22
N PRO A 38 5.27 -22.22 -37.40
CA PRO A 38 6.33 -21.70 -38.25
C PRO A 38 6.83 -20.33 -37.77
N ARG A 39 8.16 -20.12 -37.88
CA ARG A 39 8.83 -18.82 -37.70
C ARG A 39 8.20 -17.76 -38.62
N ALA A 40 7.75 -16.66 -38.04
CA ALA A 40 7.35 -15.44 -38.76
C ALA A 40 8.27 -14.27 -38.36
N ALA A 41 8.50 -13.39 -39.33
CA ALA A 41 9.62 -12.48 -39.45
C ALA A 41 9.59 -11.27 -38.51
N ILE A 42 10.79 -10.79 -38.18
CA ILE A 42 11.08 -9.50 -37.54
C ILE A 42 10.65 -8.39 -38.49
N VAL A 43 9.72 -7.52 -38.05
CA VAL A 43 9.38 -6.26 -38.73
C VAL A 43 9.85 -5.13 -37.81
N GLU A 44 10.87 -4.42 -38.25
CA GLU A 44 11.35 -3.18 -37.64
C GLU A 44 10.30 -2.06 -37.82
N SER A 45 9.80 -1.50 -36.70
CA SER A 45 9.00 -0.28 -36.72
C SER A 45 9.93 0.94 -36.69
N ARG A 46 9.91 1.72 -37.78
CA ARG A 46 10.54 3.06 -37.83
C ARG A 46 9.79 4.03 -36.91
N PRO A 47 10.49 4.95 -36.21
CA PRO A 47 9.84 5.99 -35.42
C PRO A 47 9.17 7.03 -36.31
N VAL A 48 7.95 7.42 -35.92
CA VAL A 48 7.18 8.51 -36.52
C VAL A 48 7.87 9.85 -36.23
N ARG A 49 8.19 10.63 -37.27
CA ARG A 49 8.68 12.00 -37.16
C ARG A 49 7.54 12.92 -36.69
N VAL A 50 7.67 13.47 -35.48
CA VAL A 50 6.87 14.62 -35.04
C VAL A 50 7.61 15.89 -35.45
N ALA A 51 6.93 16.79 -36.18
CA ALA A 51 7.45 18.08 -36.62
C ALA A 51 7.69 19.03 -35.43
N PRO A 52 8.66 19.96 -35.51
CA PRO A 52 9.01 20.82 -34.39
C PRO A 52 7.96 21.93 -34.20
N ALA A 53 7.36 21.97 -33.02
CA ALA A 53 6.55 23.11 -32.60
C ALA A 53 7.45 24.33 -32.38
N THR A 54 6.99 25.45 -32.92
CA THR A 54 7.62 26.76 -32.95
C THR A 54 7.91 27.30 -31.56
N ARG A 55 9.14 27.81 -31.38
CA ARG A 55 9.52 28.68 -30.26
C ARG A 55 8.70 29.95 -30.31
N ASP A 56 7.95 30.23 -29.25
CA ASP A 56 7.61 31.61 -28.88
C ASP A 56 7.62 31.77 -27.37
N ASN A 57 8.15 32.93 -26.97
CA ASN A 57 8.45 33.37 -25.60
C ASN A 57 7.24 33.34 -24.66
N ALA A 58 7.42 32.77 -23.48
CA ALA A 58 6.61 33.10 -22.32
C ALA A 58 7.50 33.21 -21.06
N GLY A 59 7.67 34.47 -20.63
CA GLY A 59 7.72 34.93 -19.24
C GLY A 59 8.51 34.12 -18.22
N ALA A 60 9.66 34.65 -17.84
CA ALA A 60 10.31 34.38 -16.57
C ALA A 60 9.34 34.59 -15.39
N ALA A 61 9.07 33.53 -14.65
CA ALA A 61 8.60 33.58 -13.26
C ALA A 61 9.70 32.95 -12.40
N GLY A 62 10.25 33.76 -11.49
CA GLY A 62 11.43 33.42 -10.70
C GLY A 62 11.14 32.37 -9.63
N GLY A 63 11.84 31.24 -9.72
CA GLY A 63 12.12 30.35 -8.60
C GLY A 63 13.62 30.33 -8.36
N VAL A 64 14.08 31.02 -7.32
CA VAL A 64 15.46 30.97 -6.85
C VAL A 64 15.58 29.79 -5.89
N GLY A 65 16.32 28.75 -6.27
CA GLY A 65 16.67 27.65 -5.38
C GLY A 65 17.48 26.54 -6.05
N GLY A 66 18.80 26.52 -5.81
CA GLY A 66 19.65 25.32 -6.02
C GLY A 66 20.08 25.03 -7.46
N GLY A 67 20.73 25.98 -8.14
CA GLY A 67 21.29 25.79 -9.47
C GLY A 67 22.51 24.86 -9.50
N GLY A 68 22.27 23.56 -9.59
CA GLY A 68 23.13 22.66 -10.33
C GLY A 68 22.64 22.59 -11.78
N SER A 69 23.55 22.45 -12.74
CA SER A 69 23.14 22.15 -14.12
C SER A 69 22.27 20.88 -14.10
N ARG A 70 21.21 20.79 -14.92
CA ARG A 70 20.41 19.56 -15.07
C ARG A 70 21.29 18.33 -15.34
N ALA A 71 22.46 18.54 -15.93
CA ALA A 71 23.48 17.50 -16.12
C ALA A 71 24.13 17.03 -14.80
N GLU A 72 24.43 17.94 -13.87
CA GLU A 72 25.00 17.61 -12.55
C GLU A 72 24.02 16.82 -11.70
N ASP A 73 22.74 17.22 -11.73
CA ASP A 73 21.67 16.49 -11.03
C ASP A 73 21.47 15.07 -11.59
N MET A 74 21.46 14.91 -12.93
CA MET A 74 21.43 13.58 -13.56
C MET A 74 22.65 12.72 -13.19
N GLN A 75 23.85 13.33 -13.09
CA GLN A 75 25.05 12.62 -12.65
C GLN A 75 24.96 12.23 -11.17
N ALA A 76 24.39 13.07 -10.32
CA ALA A 76 24.19 12.77 -8.91
C ALA A 76 23.18 11.63 -8.73
N GLU A 77 22.09 11.62 -9.51
CA GLU A 77 21.14 10.50 -9.55
C GLU A 77 21.83 9.21 -9.99
N ALA A 78 22.66 9.25 -11.04
CA ALA A 78 23.43 8.08 -11.46
C ALA A 78 24.39 7.57 -10.37
N ARG A 79 25.02 8.46 -9.59
CA ARG A 79 25.83 8.08 -8.42
C ARG A 79 24.99 7.43 -7.33
N ALA A 80 23.79 7.95 -7.06
CA ALA A 80 22.86 7.34 -6.11
C ALA A 80 22.45 5.93 -6.54
N MET A 81 22.10 5.76 -7.83
CA MET A 81 21.80 4.44 -8.40
C MET A 81 23.00 3.49 -8.29
N ALA A 82 24.22 3.97 -8.54
CA ALA A 82 25.43 3.17 -8.38
C ALA A 82 25.63 2.70 -6.92
N ARG A 83 25.33 3.55 -5.93
CA ARG A 83 25.33 3.17 -4.51
C ARG A 83 24.24 2.15 -4.15
N ALA A 84 23.18 2.06 -4.93
CA ALA A 84 22.07 1.13 -4.73
C ALA A 84 22.14 -0.14 -5.60
N VAL A 85 23.26 -0.40 -6.29
CA VAL A 85 23.40 -1.61 -7.14
C VAL A 85 23.22 -2.90 -6.35
N ASP A 86 23.69 -2.93 -5.11
CA ASP A 86 23.54 -4.07 -4.19
C ASP A 86 22.27 -3.97 -3.33
N ALA A 87 21.31 -3.11 -3.70
CA ALA A 87 20.04 -3.03 -3.01
C ALA A 87 19.33 -4.39 -3.07
N PRO A 88 18.65 -4.80 -1.98
CA PRO A 88 18.05 -6.11 -1.91
C PRO A 88 16.91 -6.24 -2.92
N VAL A 89 17.02 -7.24 -3.80
CA VAL A 89 15.96 -7.60 -4.73
C VAL A 89 15.21 -8.81 -4.20
N PHE A 90 13.88 -8.76 -4.22
CA PHE A 90 13.08 -9.90 -3.83
C PHE A 90 13.29 -11.07 -4.80
N ASN A 91 13.74 -12.19 -4.27
CA ASN A 91 13.80 -13.45 -4.99
C ASN A 91 13.49 -14.61 -4.02
N PRO A 92 12.31 -15.26 -4.15
CA PRO A 92 11.91 -16.33 -3.26
C PRO A 92 12.91 -17.50 -3.20
N GLU A 93 13.53 -17.86 -4.33
CA GLU A 93 14.46 -18.99 -4.43
C GLU A 93 15.78 -18.69 -3.71
N LEU A 94 16.30 -17.46 -3.84
CA LEU A 94 17.49 -17.03 -3.13
C LEU A 94 17.25 -16.99 -1.61
N ILE A 95 16.09 -16.47 -1.18
CA ILE A 95 15.69 -16.46 0.23
C ILE A 95 15.60 -17.90 0.77
N ALA A 96 14.93 -18.79 0.04
CA ALA A 96 14.80 -20.19 0.42
C ALA A 96 16.15 -20.90 0.53
N SER A 97 17.06 -20.69 -0.43
CA SER A 97 18.41 -21.25 -0.39
C SER A 97 19.25 -20.69 0.77
N LYS A 98 19.17 -19.38 1.02
CA LYS A 98 19.91 -18.69 2.09
C LYS A 98 19.49 -19.19 3.48
N TYR A 99 18.20 -19.26 3.76
CA TYR A 99 17.70 -19.63 5.10
C TYR A 99 17.51 -21.14 5.28
N GLY A 100 17.29 -21.90 4.21
CA GLY A 100 17.32 -23.37 4.25
C GLY A 100 18.66 -23.94 4.73
N ARG A 101 19.76 -23.19 4.55
CA ARG A 101 21.10 -23.53 5.06
C ARG A 101 21.38 -23.05 6.49
N ARG A 102 20.41 -22.39 7.16
CA ARG A 102 20.57 -21.79 8.49
C ARG A 102 19.50 -22.29 9.48
N PRO A 103 19.43 -23.60 9.75
CA PRO A 103 18.33 -24.19 10.51
C PRO A 103 18.19 -23.65 11.93
N ILE A 104 19.31 -23.33 12.60
CA ILE A 104 19.29 -22.79 13.97
C ILE A 104 18.63 -21.42 14.01
N GLU A 105 18.98 -20.54 13.07
CA GLU A 105 18.42 -19.20 12.95
C GLU A 105 16.92 -19.24 12.65
N VAL A 106 16.53 -20.11 11.71
CA VAL A 106 15.12 -20.36 11.33
C VAL A 106 14.31 -20.88 12.51
N VAL A 107 14.76 -21.94 13.19
CA VAL A 107 14.03 -22.55 14.31
C VAL A 107 13.88 -21.56 15.45
N ARG A 108 14.93 -20.82 15.80
CA ARG A 108 14.86 -19.80 16.86
C ARG A 108 13.80 -18.75 16.53
N ARG A 109 13.80 -18.24 15.30
CA ARG A 109 12.83 -17.22 14.87
C ARG A 109 11.41 -17.78 14.78
N MET A 110 11.25 -19.01 14.29
CA MET A 110 9.97 -19.70 14.27
C MET A 110 9.39 -19.84 15.68
N LEU A 111 10.19 -20.25 16.67
CA LEU A 111 9.74 -20.36 18.06
C LEU A 111 9.33 -19.00 18.63
N GLU A 112 10.09 -17.94 18.35
CA GLU A 112 9.74 -16.57 18.76
C GLU A 112 8.37 -16.14 18.21
N ILE A 113 8.13 -16.34 16.91
CA ILE A 113 6.86 -15.99 16.26
C ILE A 113 5.73 -16.86 16.80
N LEU A 114 5.92 -18.18 16.88
CA LEU A 114 4.90 -19.11 17.35
C LEU A 114 4.52 -18.87 18.81
N THR A 115 5.49 -18.54 19.67
CA THR A 115 5.20 -18.21 21.07
C THR A 115 4.45 -16.89 21.18
N ALA A 116 4.85 -15.86 20.43
CA ALA A 116 4.16 -14.57 20.43
C ALA A 116 2.72 -14.69 19.93
N ILE A 117 2.52 -15.19 18.70
CA ILE A 117 1.19 -15.33 18.08
C ILE A 117 0.36 -16.40 18.79
N GLY A 118 0.97 -17.52 19.17
CA GLY A 118 0.27 -18.62 19.86
C GLY A 118 -0.22 -18.25 21.25
N SER A 119 0.56 -17.48 22.02
CA SER A 119 0.12 -16.99 23.33
C SER A 119 -1.05 -16.00 23.18
N PHE A 120 -1.04 -15.16 22.16
CA PHE A 120 -2.15 -14.27 21.83
C PHE A 120 -3.41 -15.05 21.41
N GLY A 121 -3.27 -16.01 20.49
CA GLY A 121 -4.38 -16.87 20.06
C GLY A 121 -5.00 -17.66 21.21
N LEU A 122 -4.20 -18.16 22.16
CA LEU A 122 -4.70 -18.81 23.37
C LEU A 122 -5.54 -17.87 24.23
N LYS A 123 -5.11 -16.61 24.37
CA LYS A 123 -5.87 -15.60 25.13
C LYS A 123 -7.19 -15.25 24.45
N LEU A 124 -7.21 -15.12 23.11
CA LEU A 124 -8.45 -14.94 22.36
C LEU A 124 -9.42 -16.10 22.56
N TRP A 125 -8.91 -17.33 22.46
CA TRP A 125 -9.73 -18.52 22.68
C TRP A 125 -10.28 -18.60 24.11
N LEU A 126 -9.49 -18.22 25.11
CA LEU A 126 -9.95 -18.15 26.50
C LEU A 126 -11.02 -17.08 26.69
N ASP A 127 -10.87 -15.91 26.08
CA ASP A 127 -11.86 -14.84 26.16
C ASP A 127 -13.19 -15.25 25.51
N GLU A 128 -13.13 -15.90 24.34
CA GLU A 128 -14.31 -16.43 23.65
C GLU A 128 -15.00 -17.52 24.49
N ARG A 129 -14.22 -18.48 25.01
CA ARG A 129 -14.74 -19.55 25.87
C ARG A 129 -15.39 -19.03 27.15
N ASN A 130 -14.88 -17.92 27.69
CA ASN A 130 -15.41 -17.30 28.90
C ASN A 130 -16.50 -16.26 28.61
N GLY A 131 -16.84 -16.00 27.33
CA GLY A 131 -17.86 -15.02 26.93
C GLY A 131 -17.49 -13.57 27.22
N VAL A 132 -16.20 -13.26 27.33
CA VAL A 132 -15.67 -11.91 27.65
C VAL A 132 -14.91 -11.27 26.48
N PHE A 133 -14.90 -11.90 25.30
CA PHE A 133 -14.21 -11.41 24.12
C PHE A 133 -14.59 -9.97 23.79
N ASP A 134 -15.88 -9.66 23.69
CA ASP A 134 -16.36 -8.30 23.37
C ASP A 134 -15.88 -7.24 24.36
N GLN A 135 -15.78 -7.59 25.65
CA GLN A 135 -15.29 -6.68 26.70
C GLN A 135 -13.78 -6.46 26.59
N ASN A 136 -13.04 -7.48 26.14
CA ASN A 136 -11.58 -7.47 26.07
C ASN A 136 -11.04 -7.05 24.69
N LYS A 137 -11.90 -6.84 23.68
CA LYS A 137 -11.50 -6.51 22.29
C LYS A 137 -10.44 -5.41 22.23
N LYS A 138 -10.66 -4.29 22.90
CA LYS A 138 -9.71 -3.16 22.90
C LYS A 138 -8.37 -3.54 23.52
N VAL A 139 -8.38 -4.26 24.64
CA VAL A 139 -7.15 -4.75 25.30
C VAL A 139 -6.38 -5.70 24.38
N ARG A 140 -7.09 -6.57 23.66
CA ARG A 140 -6.50 -7.51 22.69
C ARG A 140 -5.96 -6.82 21.45
N ALA A 141 -6.63 -5.78 20.98
CA ALA A 141 -6.17 -4.96 19.87
C ALA A 141 -4.83 -4.26 20.21
N THR A 142 -4.74 -3.64 21.39
CA THR A 142 -3.47 -3.06 21.88
C THR A 142 -2.38 -4.12 22.05
N GLU A 143 -2.72 -5.29 22.58
CA GLU A 143 -1.78 -6.41 22.73
C GLU A 143 -1.25 -6.89 21.37
N LEU A 144 -2.11 -7.02 20.37
CA LEU A 144 -1.71 -7.43 19.02
C LEU A 144 -0.74 -6.42 18.40
N ARG A 145 -1.05 -5.11 18.51
CA ARG A 145 -0.16 -4.04 18.07
C ARG A 145 1.21 -4.16 18.71
N GLN A 146 1.27 -4.31 20.03
CA GLN A 146 2.54 -4.45 20.76
C GLN A 146 3.32 -5.71 20.33
N ILE A 147 2.62 -6.82 20.07
CA ILE A 147 3.23 -8.03 19.52
C ILE A 147 3.84 -7.76 18.15
N PHE A 148 3.12 -7.08 17.25
CA PHE A 148 3.62 -6.75 15.91
C PHE A 148 4.83 -5.83 15.98
N THR A 149 4.79 -4.78 16.81
CA THR A 149 5.94 -3.90 17.06
C THR A 149 7.15 -4.67 17.58
N ARG A 150 6.95 -5.60 18.52
CA ARG A 150 8.04 -6.42 19.09
C ARG A 150 8.60 -7.43 18.09
N LEU A 151 7.74 -8.06 17.29
CA LEU A 151 8.18 -9.00 16.26
C LEU A 151 8.96 -8.30 15.15
N GLY A 152 8.71 -7.01 14.93
CA GLY A 152 9.56 -6.16 14.10
C GLY A 152 8.98 -5.86 12.71
N PRO A 153 9.82 -5.41 11.76
CA PRO A 153 9.35 -4.71 10.55
C PRO A 153 8.35 -5.48 9.70
N THR A 154 8.50 -6.79 9.56
CA THR A 154 7.58 -7.64 8.80
C THR A 154 6.17 -7.60 9.37
N PHE A 155 6.04 -7.72 10.69
CA PHE A 155 4.74 -7.75 11.37
C PHE A 155 4.15 -6.35 11.52
N VAL A 156 4.99 -5.32 11.64
CA VAL A 156 4.55 -3.93 11.52
C VAL A 156 3.92 -3.70 10.15
N LYS A 157 4.57 -4.12 9.05
CA LYS A 157 4.02 -4.01 7.69
C LYS A 157 2.74 -4.82 7.49
N LEU A 158 2.66 -6.04 8.06
CA LEU A 158 1.42 -6.81 8.07
C LEU A 158 0.30 -6.09 8.83
N GLY A 159 0.62 -5.49 9.98
CA GLY A 159 -0.33 -4.69 10.75
C GLY A 159 -0.84 -3.47 9.99
N GLN A 160 0.04 -2.75 9.30
CA GLN A 160 -0.31 -1.62 8.44
C GLN A 160 -1.23 -2.05 7.28
N GLY A 161 -0.96 -3.20 6.66
CA GLY A 161 -1.85 -3.74 5.63
C GLY A 161 -3.20 -4.21 6.18
N LEU A 162 -3.26 -4.66 7.44
CA LEU A 162 -4.50 -5.08 8.09
C LEU A 162 -5.34 -3.90 8.59
N SER A 163 -4.74 -2.77 8.95
CA SER A 163 -5.47 -1.59 9.44
C SER A 163 -6.37 -0.95 8.38
N THR A 164 -6.15 -1.26 7.11
CA THR A 164 -6.97 -0.79 5.98
C THR A 164 -7.98 -1.82 5.48
N ARG A 165 -8.09 -2.98 6.15
CA ARG A 165 -8.91 -4.13 5.72
C ARG A 165 -10.05 -4.42 6.72
N PRO A 166 -11.15 -3.64 6.67
CA PRO A 166 -12.29 -3.83 7.58
C PRO A 166 -13.03 -5.17 7.36
N ASP A 167 -12.80 -5.81 6.22
CA ASP A 167 -13.28 -7.16 5.91
C ASP A 167 -12.55 -8.27 6.71
N ILE A 168 -11.36 -7.96 7.25
CA ILE A 168 -10.53 -8.93 8.00
C ILE A 168 -10.52 -8.62 9.50
N CYS A 169 -10.44 -7.34 9.88
CA CYS A 169 -10.25 -6.94 11.27
C CYS A 169 -11.45 -6.15 11.82
N PRO A 170 -11.91 -6.44 13.05
CA PRO A 170 -12.95 -5.65 13.69
C PRO A 170 -12.47 -4.22 14.02
N PRO A 171 -13.39 -3.26 14.19
CA PRO A 171 -13.05 -1.83 14.28
C PRO A 171 -12.00 -1.48 15.33
N GLU A 172 -12.05 -2.09 16.51
CA GLU A 172 -11.12 -1.86 17.60
C GLU A 172 -9.69 -2.26 17.23
N PHE A 173 -9.54 -3.29 16.39
CA PHE A 173 -8.24 -3.73 15.88
C PHE A 173 -7.74 -2.84 14.75
N LEU A 174 -8.61 -2.36 13.87
CA LEU A 174 -8.22 -1.40 12.82
C LEU A 174 -7.67 -0.12 13.44
N GLU A 175 -8.36 0.41 14.45
CA GLU A 175 -7.96 1.62 15.16
C GLU A 175 -6.57 1.45 15.80
N GLU A 176 -6.35 0.39 16.59
CA GLU A 176 -5.04 0.15 17.20
C GLU A 176 -3.94 -0.15 16.16
N LEU A 177 -4.23 -0.95 15.13
CA LEU A 177 -3.22 -1.25 14.10
C LEU A 177 -2.86 -0.03 13.24
N SER A 178 -3.75 0.97 13.12
CA SER A 178 -3.43 2.25 12.47
C SER A 178 -2.32 3.01 13.20
N GLU A 179 -2.20 2.85 14.53
CA GLU A 179 -1.08 3.40 15.29
C GLU A 179 0.26 2.75 14.95
N LEU A 180 0.33 1.70 14.12
CA LEU A 180 1.61 1.19 13.59
C LEU A 180 2.15 2.06 12.44
N GLN A 181 1.35 3.00 11.92
CA GLN A 181 1.74 3.92 10.86
C GLN A 181 2.43 5.17 11.41
N ASP A 182 2.17 5.54 12.67
CA ASP A 182 2.76 6.68 13.38
C ASP A 182 3.54 6.21 14.64
N ASP A 183 4.54 6.98 15.10
CA ASP A 183 5.22 6.78 16.40
C ASP A 183 5.81 5.38 16.67
N LEU A 184 6.48 4.81 15.67
CA LEU A 184 7.25 3.58 15.86
C LEU A 184 8.51 3.82 16.71
N PRO A 185 8.99 2.80 17.45
CA PRO A 185 10.19 2.95 18.26
C PRO A 185 11.41 3.26 17.38
N THR A 186 12.28 4.14 17.88
CA THR A 186 13.56 4.49 17.25
C THR A 186 14.60 3.38 17.47
N PHE A 187 15.71 3.45 16.76
CA PHE A 187 16.90 2.63 16.98
C PHE A 187 18.11 3.52 17.30
N PRO A 188 19.21 2.97 17.87
CA PRO A 188 20.33 3.77 18.33
C PRO A 188 20.88 4.73 17.26
N ASP A 189 21.08 5.98 17.64
CA ASP A 189 21.52 7.05 16.75
C ASP A 189 22.90 6.75 16.15
N GLU A 190 23.77 6.09 16.92
CA GLU A 190 25.09 5.68 16.45
C GLU A 190 25.02 4.69 15.28
N GLU A 191 24.04 3.78 15.29
CA GLU A 191 23.83 2.84 14.18
C GLU A 191 23.30 3.56 12.92
N ALA A 192 22.45 4.58 13.10
CA ALA A 192 21.95 5.38 11.99
C ALA A 192 23.07 6.22 11.36
N PHE A 193 23.87 6.88 12.18
CA PHE A 193 25.01 7.68 11.75
C PHE A 193 26.08 6.84 11.06
N ALA A 194 26.42 5.68 11.62
CA ALA A 194 27.32 4.72 10.96
C ALA A 194 26.73 4.21 9.63
N CYS A 195 25.41 4.04 9.54
CA CYS A 195 24.74 3.68 8.29
C CYS A 195 24.93 4.78 7.23
N ILE A 196 24.72 6.05 7.58
CA ILE A 196 24.91 7.19 6.66
C ILE A 196 26.35 7.22 6.12
N GLU A 197 27.35 7.16 7.01
CA GLU A 197 28.76 7.25 6.59
C GLU A 197 29.18 6.08 5.71
N ARG A 198 28.74 4.86 6.05
CA ARG A 198 29.01 3.65 5.27
C ARG A 198 28.38 3.70 3.88
N GLU A 199 27.16 4.20 3.77
CA GLU A 199 26.41 4.26 2.52
C GLU A 199 26.88 5.38 1.59
N LEU A 200 27.25 6.53 2.15
CA LEU A 200 27.70 7.69 1.38
C LEU A 200 29.23 7.73 1.18
N GLY A 201 29.99 6.94 1.96
CA GLY A 201 31.44 6.80 1.85
C GLY A 201 32.23 8.00 2.38
N VAL A 202 31.58 8.91 3.11
CA VAL A 202 32.18 10.12 3.67
C VAL A 202 31.63 10.39 5.07
N SER A 203 32.35 11.16 5.89
CA SER A 203 31.94 11.43 7.27
C SER A 203 30.75 12.39 7.37
N LEU A 204 29.97 12.30 8.43
CA LEU A 204 28.85 13.22 8.68
C LEU A 204 29.29 14.70 8.68
N ASP A 205 30.41 15.01 9.32
CA ASP A 205 30.97 16.37 9.41
C ASP A 205 31.38 16.98 8.05
N SER A 206 31.59 16.13 7.05
CA SER A 206 31.88 16.55 5.68
C SER A 206 30.61 16.93 4.92
N ILE A 207 29.48 16.28 5.25
CA ILE A 207 28.18 16.47 4.59
C ILE A 207 27.38 17.58 5.24
N TYR A 208 27.26 17.54 6.58
CA TYR A 208 26.34 18.36 7.34
C TYR A 208 27.08 19.40 8.17
N SER A 209 26.58 20.63 8.20
CA SER A 209 27.01 21.62 9.20
C SER A 209 26.39 21.35 10.57
N THR A 210 25.16 20.79 10.57
CA THR A 210 24.41 20.40 11.76
C THR A 210 23.49 19.24 11.40
N ILE A 211 23.38 18.25 12.28
CA ILE A 211 22.38 17.18 12.23
C ILE A 211 21.80 17.03 13.64
N THR A 212 20.51 16.78 13.77
CA THR A 212 19.90 16.58 15.08
C THR A 212 20.49 15.34 15.76
N PRO A 213 20.79 15.39 17.08
CA PRO A 213 21.39 14.26 17.79
C PRO A 213 20.42 13.08 17.96
N SER A 214 19.12 13.33 17.81
CA SER A 214 18.05 12.34 17.89
C SER A 214 17.10 12.51 16.70
N PRO A 215 16.36 11.45 16.30
CA PRO A 215 15.46 11.52 15.16
C PRO A 215 14.28 12.44 15.46
N VAL A 216 13.81 13.13 14.43
CA VAL A 216 12.60 13.98 14.47
C VAL A 216 11.34 13.17 14.20
N ALA A 217 11.47 12.02 13.54
CA ALA A 217 10.39 11.08 13.28
C ALA A 217 10.94 9.66 13.12
N ALA A 218 10.09 8.67 13.38
CA ALA A 218 10.36 7.27 13.11
C ALA A 218 9.28 6.71 12.18
N ALA A 219 9.71 5.91 11.21
CA ALA A 219 8.86 5.28 10.22
C ALA A 219 8.97 3.75 10.31
N SER A 220 8.20 3.04 9.48
CA SER A 220 8.16 1.58 9.43
C SER A 220 9.53 0.96 9.18
N LEU A 221 10.26 1.48 8.19
CA LEU A 221 11.54 0.93 7.75
C LEU A 221 12.76 1.73 8.21
N GLY A 222 12.58 2.85 8.90
CA GLY A 222 13.69 3.78 9.19
C GLY A 222 13.36 4.86 10.21
N GLN A 223 14.28 5.80 10.38
CA GLN A 223 14.09 7.02 11.18
C GLN A 223 14.63 8.23 10.43
N VAL A 224 14.10 9.41 10.74
CA VAL A 224 14.37 10.66 10.01
C VAL A 224 15.08 11.64 10.92
N TYR A 225 16.13 12.29 10.41
CA TYR A 225 16.85 13.36 11.07
C TYR A 225 16.66 14.68 10.32
N LYS A 226 16.67 15.80 11.05
CA LYS A 226 16.77 17.13 10.45
C LYS A 226 18.24 17.51 10.37
N ALA A 227 18.70 17.90 9.20
CA ALA A 227 20.09 18.29 8.99
C ALA A 227 20.20 19.55 8.13
N LYS A 228 21.38 20.16 8.13
CA LYS A 228 21.73 21.29 7.26
C LYS A 228 22.98 20.94 6.47
N LEU A 229 22.88 21.00 5.15
CA LEU A 229 23.99 20.67 4.25
C LEU A 229 25.09 21.73 4.36
N LYS A 230 26.34 21.28 4.46
CA LYS A 230 27.50 22.15 4.64
C LYS A 230 27.80 23.01 3.41
N ASN A 231 27.61 22.44 2.22
CA ASN A 231 27.98 23.09 0.95
C ASN A 231 26.96 24.14 0.50
N SER A 232 25.67 23.86 0.64
CA SER A 232 24.59 24.76 0.18
C SER A 232 23.91 25.53 1.31
N GLY A 233 24.05 25.08 2.56
CA GLY A 233 23.31 25.62 3.70
C GLY A 233 21.82 25.24 3.71
N GLN A 234 21.35 24.38 2.80
CA GLN A 234 19.95 23.96 2.75
C GLN A 234 19.61 23.00 3.90
N THR A 235 18.40 23.14 4.42
CA THR A 235 17.84 22.23 5.43
C THR A 235 17.23 21.02 4.74
N VAL A 236 17.53 19.83 5.24
CA VAL A 236 17.13 18.56 4.64
C VAL A 236 16.58 17.60 5.71
N ALA A 237 15.68 16.72 5.28
CA ALA A 237 15.27 15.52 6.00
C ALA A 237 16.15 14.34 5.52
N VAL A 238 16.76 13.63 6.46
CA VAL A 238 17.64 12.48 6.20
C VAL A 238 16.98 11.24 6.78
N LYS A 239 16.35 10.42 5.92
CA LYS A 239 15.72 9.15 6.28
C LYS A 239 16.76 8.03 6.19
N VAL A 240 16.96 7.31 7.29
CA VAL A 240 17.94 6.23 7.42
C VAL A 240 17.22 4.92 7.71
N GLN A 241 17.53 3.89 6.93
CA GLN A 241 16.93 2.56 7.08
C GLN A 241 17.39 1.86 8.38
N ARG A 242 16.48 1.10 9.01
CA ARG A 242 16.75 0.31 10.21
C ARG A 242 17.86 -0.73 9.95
N PRO A 243 18.80 -0.88 10.89
CA PRO A 243 19.90 -1.84 10.76
C PRO A 243 19.37 -3.28 10.71
N GLY A 244 19.93 -4.09 9.80
CA GLY A 244 19.58 -5.50 9.67
C GLY A 244 18.17 -5.80 9.14
N ILE A 245 17.42 -4.80 8.67
CA ILE A 245 16.02 -4.97 8.26
C ILE A 245 15.83 -5.99 7.15
N GLU A 246 16.68 -6.00 6.12
CA GLU A 246 16.63 -6.96 5.01
C GLU A 246 16.71 -8.41 5.51
N LYS A 247 17.58 -8.64 6.51
CA LYS A 247 17.78 -9.96 7.10
C LYS A 247 16.54 -10.38 7.90
N ALA A 248 16.00 -9.48 8.71
CA ALA A 248 14.79 -9.75 9.50
C ALA A 248 13.60 -10.08 8.59
N ILE A 249 13.36 -9.23 7.60
CA ILE A 249 12.29 -9.37 6.60
C ILE A 249 12.43 -10.67 5.82
N GLY A 250 13.62 -10.96 5.27
CA GLY A 250 13.83 -12.18 4.49
C GLY A 250 13.65 -13.46 5.32
N LEU A 251 14.03 -13.46 6.60
CA LEU A 251 13.86 -14.62 7.48
C LEU A 251 12.38 -14.86 7.84
N ASP A 252 11.65 -13.79 8.16
CA ASP A 252 10.22 -13.88 8.46
C ASP A 252 9.43 -14.36 7.25
N PHE A 253 9.75 -13.86 6.06
CA PHE A 253 9.08 -14.27 4.84
C PHE A 253 9.39 -15.69 4.42
N TYR A 254 10.60 -16.19 4.68
CA TYR A 254 10.90 -17.60 4.51
C TYR A 254 9.95 -18.49 5.35
N LEU A 255 9.68 -18.08 6.59
CA LEU A 255 8.77 -18.80 7.50
C LEU A 255 7.30 -18.67 7.06
N ILE A 256 6.84 -17.46 6.75
CA ILE A 256 5.46 -17.18 6.34
C ILE A 256 5.14 -17.87 5.01
N ARG A 257 6.05 -17.83 4.03
CA ARG A 257 5.91 -18.54 2.75
C ARG A 257 5.82 -20.05 2.94
N GLY A 258 6.63 -20.62 3.85
CA GLY A 258 6.56 -22.03 4.21
C GLY A 258 5.20 -22.44 4.79
N LEU A 259 4.62 -21.57 5.64
CA LEU A 259 3.26 -21.74 6.16
C LEU A 259 2.21 -21.62 5.05
N GLY A 260 2.33 -20.65 4.14
CA GLY A 260 1.46 -20.52 2.98
C GLY A 260 1.44 -21.78 2.11
N GLY A 261 2.61 -22.39 1.88
CA GLY A 261 2.70 -23.67 1.16
C GLY A 261 2.01 -24.83 1.88
N LEU A 262 1.99 -24.83 3.22
CA LEU A 262 1.23 -25.79 4.01
C LEU A 262 -0.28 -25.55 3.87
N ILE A 263 -0.71 -24.28 3.93
CA ILE A 263 -2.12 -23.90 3.78
C ILE A 263 -2.64 -24.34 2.40
N ASN A 264 -1.97 -23.96 1.32
CA ASN A 264 -2.34 -24.35 -0.04
C ASN A 264 -2.45 -25.87 -0.23
N LYS A 265 -1.65 -26.66 0.52
CA LYS A 265 -1.61 -28.12 0.38
C LYS A 265 -2.68 -28.85 1.20
N TYR A 266 -3.08 -28.28 2.34
CA TYR A 266 -3.88 -28.99 3.35
C TYR A 266 -5.23 -28.32 3.66
N VAL A 267 -5.48 -27.11 3.16
CA VAL A 267 -6.68 -26.32 3.49
C VAL A 267 -7.53 -26.11 2.24
N ASP A 268 -8.35 -27.11 1.92
CA ASP A 268 -9.11 -27.19 0.66
C ASP A 268 -10.22 -26.11 0.50
N PHE A 269 -10.61 -25.42 1.57
CA PHE A 269 -11.62 -24.36 1.51
C PHE A 269 -11.05 -22.99 1.09
N ILE A 270 -9.73 -22.82 1.12
CA ILE A 270 -9.07 -21.61 0.62
C ILE A 270 -8.75 -21.85 -0.84
N THR A 271 -9.51 -21.22 -1.74
CA THR A 271 -9.35 -21.37 -3.19
C THR A 271 -8.24 -20.50 -3.77
N SER A 272 -7.82 -19.46 -3.04
CA SER A 272 -6.78 -18.53 -3.46
C SER A 272 -5.38 -19.08 -3.20
N ASP A 273 -4.43 -18.79 -4.09
CA ASP A 273 -3.03 -19.15 -3.89
C ASP A 273 -2.39 -18.25 -2.81
N VAL A 274 -2.33 -18.74 -1.58
CA VAL A 274 -1.76 -18.00 -0.43
C VAL A 274 -0.28 -17.71 -0.63
N VAL A 275 0.45 -18.59 -1.30
CA VAL A 275 1.88 -18.43 -1.60
C VAL A 275 2.11 -17.29 -2.58
N ALA A 276 1.25 -17.16 -3.60
CA ALA A 276 1.27 -16.04 -4.54
C ALA A 276 0.94 -14.70 -3.85
N LEU A 277 -0.08 -14.67 -2.99
CA LEU A 277 -0.43 -13.48 -2.21
C LEU A 277 0.72 -13.04 -1.28
N ILE A 278 1.38 -13.99 -0.62
CA ILE A 278 2.57 -13.70 0.18
C ILE A 278 3.67 -13.14 -0.72
N ASP A 279 3.97 -13.75 -1.87
CA ASP A 279 5.02 -13.24 -2.77
C ASP A 279 4.77 -11.81 -3.22
N GLU A 280 3.53 -11.47 -3.55
CA GLU A 280 3.16 -10.11 -3.93
C GLU A 280 3.38 -9.13 -2.77
N PHE A 281 2.89 -9.46 -1.58
CA PHE A 281 3.10 -8.64 -0.39
C PHE A 281 4.59 -8.42 -0.11
N VAL A 282 5.38 -9.50 -0.16
CA VAL A 282 6.83 -9.43 0.06
C VAL A 282 7.52 -8.58 -0.99
N PHE A 283 7.14 -8.75 -2.26
CA PHE A 283 7.69 -7.97 -3.35
C PHE A 283 7.51 -6.47 -3.09
N ARG A 284 6.31 -6.04 -2.68
CA ARG A 284 6.03 -4.64 -2.32
C ARG A 284 6.90 -4.16 -1.16
N VAL A 285 7.03 -4.95 -0.09
CA VAL A 285 7.89 -4.61 1.05
C VAL A 285 9.37 -4.47 0.65
N TYR A 286 9.86 -5.30 -0.27
CA TYR A 286 11.24 -5.20 -0.78
C TYR A 286 11.46 -3.98 -1.67
N GLN A 287 10.45 -3.52 -2.42
CA GLN A 287 10.55 -2.27 -3.19
C GLN A 287 10.80 -1.07 -2.27
N GLU A 288 10.18 -1.07 -1.09
CA GLU A 288 10.41 -0.01 -0.09
C GLU A 288 11.80 -0.06 0.57
N LEU A 289 12.55 -1.17 0.43
CA LEU A 289 13.91 -1.26 0.97
C LEU A 289 14.95 -0.53 0.14
N ASN A 290 14.59 -0.04 -1.06
CA ASN A 290 15.47 0.73 -1.92
C ASN A 290 15.06 2.21 -1.95
N TYR A 291 15.72 3.02 -1.12
CA TYR A 291 15.43 4.45 -1.03
C TYR A 291 15.76 5.26 -2.28
N VAL A 292 16.61 4.76 -3.19
CA VAL A 292 16.78 5.38 -4.52
C VAL A 292 15.48 5.27 -5.32
N GLN A 293 14.80 4.13 -5.24
CA GLN A 293 13.52 3.93 -5.93
C GLN A 293 12.45 4.87 -5.36
N GLU A 294 12.38 5.03 -4.03
CA GLU A 294 11.50 6.02 -3.38
C GLU A 294 11.79 7.44 -3.86
N GLY A 295 13.06 7.85 -3.95
CA GLY A 295 13.45 9.15 -4.53
C GLY A 295 13.04 9.31 -6.00
N GLN A 296 13.14 8.25 -6.80
CA GLN A 296 12.74 8.28 -8.21
C GLN A 296 11.22 8.41 -8.35
N ASN A 297 10.49 7.72 -7.47
CA ASN A 297 9.06 7.83 -7.36
C ASN A 297 8.62 9.25 -7.02
N ALA A 298 9.27 9.89 -6.04
CA ALA A 298 9.03 11.28 -5.65
C ALA A 298 9.29 12.25 -6.81
N ARG A 299 10.44 12.12 -7.49
CA ARG A 299 10.79 12.92 -8.68
C ARG A 299 9.77 12.78 -9.81
N ARG A 300 9.34 11.55 -10.08
CA ARG A 300 8.31 11.28 -11.10
C ARG A 300 6.97 11.90 -10.71
N PHE A 301 6.56 11.74 -9.46
CA PHE A 301 5.33 12.33 -8.95
C PHE A 301 5.38 13.86 -9.07
N LYS A 302 6.47 14.50 -8.62
CA LYS A 302 6.69 15.96 -8.77
C LYS A 302 6.53 16.42 -10.22
N LYS A 303 7.04 15.66 -11.19
CA LYS A 303 6.92 15.98 -12.62
C LYS A 303 5.47 15.87 -13.12
N LEU A 304 4.72 14.86 -12.69
CA LEU A 304 3.32 14.65 -13.09
C LEU A 304 2.38 15.72 -12.51
N TYR A 305 2.74 16.31 -11.36
CA TYR A 305 1.96 17.33 -10.67
C TYR A 305 2.55 18.73 -10.73
N ALA A 306 3.49 18.97 -11.65
CA ALA A 306 4.14 20.28 -11.80
C ALA A 306 3.16 21.40 -12.21
N ASP A 307 1.99 21.06 -12.71
CA ASP A 307 0.89 21.99 -13.06
C ASP A 307 0.00 22.36 -11.87
N LYS A 308 0.21 21.76 -10.69
CA LYS A 308 -0.61 21.98 -9.49
C LYS A 308 0.19 22.69 -8.40
N GLU A 309 -0.07 23.99 -8.25
CA GLU A 309 0.61 24.83 -7.25
C GLU A 309 0.28 24.45 -5.81
N ASP A 310 -0.88 23.82 -5.59
CA ASP A 310 -1.38 23.37 -4.29
C ASP A 310 -0.75 22.05 -3.81
N ILE A 311 0.04 21.37 -4.66
CA ILE A 311 0.75 20.13 -4.33
C ILE A 311 2.23 20.43 -4.14
N MET A 312 2.79 19.99 -3.01
CA MET A 312 4.21 20.13 -2.70
C MET A 312 4.87 18.75 -2.65
N VAL A 313 6.02 18.63 -3.32
CA VAL A 313 6.85 17.42 -3.31
C VAL A 313 8.29 17.84 -3.05
N PRO A 314 8.93 17.34 -1.97
CA PRO A 314 10.28 17.75 -1.61
C PRO A 314 11.27 17.37 -2.72
N ASP A 315 12.25 18.24 -2.96
CA ASP A 315 13.35 17.90 -3.85
C ASP A 315 14.26 16.82 -3.26
N ILE A 316 14.71 15.89 -4.10
CA ILE A 316 15.63 14.83 -3.71
C ILE A 316 17.07 15.29 -3.90
N PHE A 317 17.89 15.13 -2.87
CA PHE A 317 19.31 15.44 -2.89
C PHE A 317 20.10 14.17 -3.20
N TRP A 318 20.26 13.88 -4.50
CA TRP A 318 20.86 12.62 -4.95
C TRP A 318 22.28 12.39 -4.50
N GLU A 319 23.09 13.46 -4.36
CA GLU A 319 24.47 13.33 -3.87
C GLU A 319 24.53 12.67 -2.49
N TYR A 320 23.47 12.86 -1.69
CA TYR A 320 23.34 12.36 -0.32
C TYR A 320 22.27 11.26 -0.22
N THR A 321 21.99 10.56 -1.31
CA THR A 321 21.01 9.46 -1.37
C THR A 321 21.69 8.15 -1.79
N SER A 322 21.29 7.03 -1.18
CA SER A 322 21.73 5.66 -1.45
C SER A 322 20.55 4.68 -1.31
N GLY A 323 20.80 3.38 -1.44
CA GLY A 323 19.76 2.37 -1.21
C GLY A 323 19.18 2.38 0.22
N LYS A 324 19.92 2.89 1.22
CA LYS A 324 19.51 2.89 2.65
C LYS A 324 19.44 4.27 3.30
N VAL A 325 19.76 5.32 2.55
CA VAL A 325 19.69 6.73 3.00
C VAL A 325 18.95 7.54 1.94
N LEU A 326 17.85 8.19 2.31
CA LEU A 326 17.14 9.14 1.46
C LEU A 326 17.31 10.53 2.03
N THR A 327 17.84 11.45 1.24
CA THR A 327 17.95 12.86 1.62
C THR A 327 17.04 13.70 0.74
N MET A 328 16.11 14.40 1.36
CA MET A 328 15.13 15.24 0.68
C MET A 328 15.01 16.61 1.35
N GLU A 329 14.44 17.58 0.63
CA GLU A 329 14.12 18.90 1.16
C GLU A 329 13.32 18.79 2.46
N TRP A 330 13.71 19.61 3.45
CA TRP A 330 12.91 19.73 4.67
C TRP A 330 11.65 20.53 4.39
N VAL A 331 10.48 19.90 4.60
CA VAL A 331 9.18 20.57 4.48
C VAL A 331 8.70 20.96 5.87
N GLU A 332 8.45 22.25 6.08
CA GLU A 332 7.74 22.74 7.27
C GLU A 332 6.24 22.59 7.05
N GLY A 333 5.52 22.05 8.04
CA GLY A 333 4.08 21.88 7.95
C GLY A 333 3.48 21.16 9.15
N VAL A 334 2.15 21.06 9.15
CA VAL A 334 1.36 20.43 10.21
C VAL A 334 0.69 19.18 9.66
N LYS A 335 0.69 18.08 10.43
CA LYS A 335 0.04 16.82 10.03
C LYS A 335 -1.46 17.04 9.83
N LEU A 336 -2.05 16.36 8.84
CA LEU A 336 -3.47 16.51 8.52
C LEU A 336 -4.43 16.09 9.65
N ASN A 337 -3.98 15.25 10.59
CA ASN A 337 -4.76 14.85 11.76
C ASN A 337 -4.80 15.93 12.87
N GLN A 338 -4.09 17.04 12.72
CA GLN A 338 -4.05 18.15 13.69
C GLN A 338 -4.91 19.34 13.22
N GLN A 339 -6.22 19.14 13.16
CA GLN A 339 -7.18 20.14 12.65
C GLN A 339 -7.02 21.51 13.33
N GLU A 340 -6.94 21.57 14.66
CA GLU A 340 -6.82 22.85 15.40
C GLU A 340 -5.56 23.63 15.00
N ALA A 341 -4.45 22.94 14.73
CA ALA A 341 -3.19 23.56 14.33
C ALA A 341 -3.21 24.04 12.87
N ILE A 342 -4.01 23.40 12.00
CA ILE A 342 -4.26 23.86 10.63
C ILE A 342 -5.14 25.12 10.64
N GLU A 343 -6.24 25.08 11.39
CA GLU A 343 -7.16 26.22 11.53
C GLU A 343 -6.47 27.42 12.20
N GLY A 344 -5.56 27.18 13.15
CA GLY A 344 -4.72 28.21 13.77
C GLY A 344 -3.79 28.95 12.79
N GLN A 345 -3.48 28.34 11.64
CA GLN A 345 -2.74 29.00 10.54
C GLN A 345 -3.66 29.79 9.58
N GLY A 346 -4.98 29.78 9.82
CA GLY A 346 -5.97 30.40 8.94
C GLY A 346 -6.32 29.56 7.71
N LEU A 347 -5.87 28.30 7.67
CA LEU A 347 -6.15 27.35 6.60
C LEU A 347 -7.45 26.59 6.86
N LYS A 348 -8.14 26.18 5.80
CA LYS A 348 -9.32 25.32 5.90
C LYS A 348 -8.94 23.90 5.59
N VAL A 349 -9.19 22.98 6.53
CA VAL A 349 -8.94 21.55 6.34
C VAL A 349 -9.66 21.01 5.11
N LEU A 350 -10.89 21.49 4.85
CA LEU A 350 -11.67 21.08 3.68
C LEU A 350 -10.99 21.41 2.35
N ASP A 351 -10.24 22.50 2.25
CA ASP A 351 -9.54 22.87 1.01
C ASP A 351 -8.39 21.87 0.73
N LEU A 352 -7.65 21.48 1.78
CA LEU A 352 -6.59 20.46 1.69
C LEU A 352 -7.16 19.07 1.36
N VAL A 353 -8.30 18.70 1.96
CA VAL A 353 -8.99 17.44 1.65
C VAL A 353 -9.44 17.43 0.19
N ASN A 354 -10.02 18.52 -0.31
CA ASN A 354 -10.39 18.65 -1.72
C ASN A 354 -9.16 18.50 -2.64
N THR A 355 -8.05 19.16 -2.31
CA THR A 355 -6.78 19.02 -3.04
C THR A 355 -6.29 17.57 -3.04
N GLY A 356 -6.35 16.87 -1.90
CA GLY A 356 -5.99 15.46 -1.78
C GLY A 356 -6.87 14.55 -2.64
N ILE A 357 -8.19 14.72 -2.59
CA ILE A 357 -9.14 13.94 -3.41
C ILE A 357 -8.90 14.17 -4.90
N GLN A 358 -8.76 15.43 -5.33
CA GLN A 358 -8.48 15.77 -6.72
C GLN A 358 -7.15 15.17 -7.18
N CYS A 359 -6.11 15.24 -6.35
CA CYS A 359 -4.82 14.62 -6.61
C CYS A 359 -4.98 13.11 -6.82
N SER A 360 -5.60 12.40 -5.87
CA SER A 360 -5.82 10.94 -5.93
C SER A 360 -6.64 10.52 -7.16
N LEU A 361 -7.68 11.27 -7.53
CA LEU A 361 -8.47 10.99 -8.73
C LEU A 361 -7.65 11.16 -10.01
N ARG A 362 -6.83 12.20 -10.11
CA ARG A 362 -5.91 12.36 -11.25
C ARG A 362 -4.87 11.24 -11.32
N GLN A 363 -4.35 10.81 -10.17
CA GLN A 363 -3.40 9.69 -10.11
C GLN A 363 -3.98 8.43 -10.76
N LEU A 364 -5.22 8.09 -10.38
CA LEU A 364 -5.90 6.89 -10.86
C LEU A 364 -6.38 7.03 -12.32
N LEU A 365 -7.04 8.14 -12.66
CA LEU A 365 -7.78 8.27 -13.92
C LEU A 365 -6.92 8.87 -15.05
N GLU A 366 -6.09 9.87 -14.74
CA GLU A 366 -5.34 10.62 -15.76
C GLU A 366 -3.98 10.00 -16.06
N TYR A 367 -3.19 9.72 -15.02
CA TYR A 367 -1.80 9.28 -15.20
C TYR A 367 -1.60 7.78 -15.04
N GLY A 368 -2.45 7.10 -14.25
CA GLY A 368 -2.23 5.70 -13.88
C GLY A 368 -0.98 5.49 -13.06
N TYR A 369 -0.57 6.50 -12.29
CA TYR A 369 0.57 6.43 -11.41
C TYR A 369 0.13 6.95 -10.05
N PHE A 370 -0.12 6.04 -9.13
CA PHE A 370 -0.85 6.33 -7.90
C PHE A 370 -0.10 5.86 -6.66
N HIS A 371 -0.32 6.61 -5.58
CA HIS A 371 0.15 6.30 -4.26
C HIS A 371 -0.78 5.25 -3.65
N ALA A 372 -0.25 4.05 -3.39
CA ALA A 372 -1.05 2.91 -2.94
C ALA A 372 -1.38 2.96 -1.43
N ASP A 373 -0.63 3.74 -0.65
CA ASP A 373 -0.87 3.92 0.79
C ASP A 373 -0.72 5.40 1.26
N PRO A 374 -1.58 6.34 0.82
CA PRO A 374 -1.46 7.74 1.20
C PRO A 374 -1.97 7.94 2.64
N HIS A 375 -1.21 7.46 3.63
CA HIS A 375 -1.51 7.59 5.05
C HIS A 375 -1.43 9.06 5.50
N PRO A 376 -2.35 9.57 6.34
CA PRO A 376 -2.33 10.95 6.82
C PRO A 376 -1.01 11.38 7.49
N GLY A 377 -0.26 10.45 8.08
CA GLY A 377 1.06 10.71 8.67
C GLY A 377 2.13 11.14 7.66
N ASN A 378 1.95 10.82 6.37
CA ASN A 378 2.85 11.19 5.28
C ASN A 378 2.42 12.44 4.52
N LEU A 379 1.38 13.13 5.02
CA LEU A 379 0.81 14.34 4.44
C LEU A 379 0.93 15.51 5.42
N LEU A 380 1.44 16.63 4.92
CA LEU A 380 1.52 17.88 5.69
C LEU A 380 0.75 19.01 5.00
N ALA A 381 0.09 19.83 5.81
CA ALA A 381 -0.36 21.16 5.44
C ALA A 381 0.81 22.13 5.59
N THR A 382 1.31 22.72 4.50
CA THR A 382 2.35 23.75 4.60
C THR A 382 1.73 25.09 5.02
N PRO A 383 2.50 26.02 5.62
CA PRO A 383 2.01 27.36 5.99
C PRO A 383 1.44 28.15 4.82
N GLU A 384 1.87 27.86 3.59
CA GLU A 384 1.39 28.48 2.35
C GLU A 384 0.05 27.91 1.86
N GLY A 385 -0.51 26.91 2.57
CA GLY A 385 -1.76 26.25 2.20
C GLY A 385 -1.61 25.11 1.18
N LYS A 386 -0.38 24.61 0.98
CA LYS A 386 -0.13 23.48 0.07
C LYS A 386 -0.26 22.15 0.81
N LEU A 387 -0.63 21.11 0.06
CA LEU A 387 -0.60 19.72 0.53
C LEU A 387 0.73 19.08 0.13
N ALA A 388 1.59 18.80 1.11
CA ALA A 388 2.88 18.18 0.90
C ALA A 388 2.83 16.66 1.09
N PHE A 389 3.41 15.93 0.14
CA PHE A 389 3.59 14.48 0.19
C PHE A 389 5.04 14.15 0.56
N LEU A 390 5.23 13.31 1.59
CA LEU A 390 6.55 13.01 2.14
C LEU A 390 7.06 11.59 1.86
N ASP A 391 6.16 10.65 1.59
CA ASP A 391 6.48 9.25 1.34
C ASP A 391 6.06 8.88 -0.08
N PHE A 392 6.92 8.13 -0.75
CA PHE A 392 6.71 7.62 -2.10
C PHE A 392 7.19 6.17 -2.23
N GLY A 393 7.31 5.46 -1.11
CA GLY A 393 7.78 4.08 -1.06
C GLY A 393 6.80 3.13 -1.75
N MET A 394 5.50 3.44 -1.70
CA MET A 394 4.43 2.65 -2.32
C MET A 394 3.74 3.40 -3.46
N MET A 395 4.42 3.49 -4.60
CA MET A 395 3.83 3.93 -5.85
C MET A 395 3.54 2.74 -6.76
N SER A 396 2.39 2.75 -7.42
CA SER A 396 1.97 1.71 -8.36
C SER A 396 1.50 2.31 -9.67
N GLU A 397 1.54 1.49 -10.71
CA GLU A 397 1.01 1.85 -12.02
C GLU A 397 -0.26 1.08 -12.32
N THR A 398 -1.23 1.75 -12.93
CA THR A 398 -2.42 1.11 -13.49
C THR A 398 -2.28 1.08 -15.01
N PRO A 399 -2.32 -0.10 -15.65
CA PRO A 399 -2.35 -0.21 -17.10
C PRO A 399 -3.46 0.65 -17.72
N GLU A 400 -3.20 1.20 -18.90
CA GLU A 400 -4.13 2.09 -19.59
C GLU A 400 -5.50 1.43 -19.83
N GLU A 401 -5.52 0.14 -20.19
CA GLU A 401 -6.76 -0.63 -20.35
C GLU A 401 -7.58 -0.69 -19.06
N ALA A 402 -6.93 -0.96 -17.92
CA ALA A 402 -7.58 -0.99 -16.62
C ALA A 402 -8.10 0.39 -16.22
N ARG A 403 -7.38 1.47 -16.56
CA ARG A 403 -7.86 2.84 -16.35
C ARG A 403 -9.11 3.15 -17.15
N PHE A 404 -9.13 2.82 -18.43
CA PHE A 404 -10.33 3.02 -19.25
C PHE A 404 -11.50 2.18 -18.76
N ALA A 405 -11.26 0.97 -18.26
CA ALA A 405 -12.28 0.16 -17.62
C ALA A 405 -12.83 0.83 -16.34
N ILE A 406 -11.96 1.39 -15.48
CA ILE A 406 -12.40 2.15 -14.28
C ILE A 406 -13.21 3.39 -14.69
N ILE A 407 -12.74 4.15 -15.69
CA ILE A 407 -13.46 5.33 -16.20
C ILE A 407 -14.82 4.94 -16.75
N GLY A 408 -14.89 3.89 -17.58
CA GLY A 408 -16.13 3.33 -18.10
C GLY A 408 -17.10 2.94 -16.99
N HIS A 409 -16.60 2.25 -15.97
CA HIS A 409 -17.38 1.86 -14.79
C HIS A 409 -17.98 3.05 -14.04
N VAL A 410 -17.21 4.12 -13.83
CA VAL A 410 -17.71 5.35 -13.22
C VAL A 410 -18.75 6.04 -14.12
N VAL A 411 -18.54 6.04 -15.44
CA VAL A 411 -19.50 6.62 -16.41
C VAL A 411 -20.82 5.85 -16.40
N HIS A 412 -20.79 4.51 -16.41
CA HIS A 412 -21.99 3.69 -16.34
C HIS A 412 -22.72 3.88 -15.00
N LEU A 413 -21.99 3.97 -13.88
CA LEU A 413 -22.55 4.29 -12.57
C LEU A 413 -23.28 5.64 -12.57
N VAL A 414 -22.65 6.70 -13.06
CA VAL A 414 -23.25 8.05 -13.11
C VAL A 414 -24.49 8.09 -14.01
N ASN A 415 -24.46 7.36 -15.12
CA ASN A 415 -25.60 7.26 -16.04
C ASN A 415 -26.70 6.28 -15.55
N ARG A 416 -26.50 5.62 -14.40
CA ARG A 416 -27.36 4.55 -13.87
C ARG A 416 -27.56 3.41 -14.87
N ASP A 417 -26.56 3.14 -15.69
CA ASP A 417 -26.53 2.02 -16.64
C ASP A 417 -25.92 0.79 -15.94
N TYR A 418 -26.72 0.15 -15.09
CA TYR A 418 -26.26 -0.97 -14.26
C TYR A 418 -25.98 -2.24 -15.06
N GLU A 419 -26.55 -2.38 -16.26
CA GLU A 419 -26.26 -3.49 -17.17
C GLU A 419 -24.85 -3.36 -17.74
N ALA A 420 -24.51 -2.18 -18.27
CA ALA A 420 -23.16 -1.91 -18.75
C ALA A 420 -22.14 -1.93 -17.60
N MET A 421 -22.50 -1.37 -16.44
CA MET A 421 -21.66 -1.39 -15.23
C MET A 421 -21.29 -2.81 -14.81
N ALA A 422 -22.23 -3.76 -14.86
CA ALA A 422 -21.96 -5.15 -14.50
C ALA A 422 -21.02 -5.85 -15.50
N GLN A 423 -21.06 -5.45 -16.79
CA GLN A 423 -20.16 -5.98 -17.81
C GLN A 423 -18.72 -5.44 -17.66
N ASP A 424 -18.54 -4.26 -17.08
CA ASP A 424 -17.19 -3.71 -16.84
C ASP A 424 -16.34 -4.60 -15.94
N TYR A 425 -16.97 -5.46 -15.10
CA TYR A 425 -16.23 -6.42 -14.28
C TYR A 425 -15.40 -7.42 -15.11
N TYR A 426 -15.73 -7.65 -16.38
CA TYR A 426 -14.86 -8.40 -17.28
C TYR A 426 -13.63 -7.59 -17.70
N ALA A 427 -13.83 -6.32 -18.06
CA ALA A 427 -12.74 -5.43 -18.46
C ALA A 427 -11.79 -5.13 -17.28
N LEU A 428 -12.33 -5.06 -16.07
CA LEU A 428 -11.59 -4.94 -14.80
C LEU A 428 -10.94 -6.26 -14.35
N LYS A 429 -11.18 -7.38 -15.07
CA LYS A 429 -10.70 -8.73 -14.74
C LYS A 429 -11.17 -9.28 -13.39
N PHE A 430 -12.26 -8.73 -12.86
CA PHE A 430 -12.90 -9.19 -11.63
C PHE A 430 -13.73 -10.46 -11.86
N LEU A 431 -14.28 -10.60 -13.07
CA LEU A 431 -15.04 -11.76 -13.51
C LEU A 431 -14.52 -12.26 -14.86
N SER A 432 -14.59 -13.56 -15.07
CA SER A 432 -14.29 -14.15 -16.36
C SER A 432 -15.48 -13.94 -17.32
N PRO A 433 -15.26 -13.72 -18.64
CA PRO A 433 -16.33 -13.46 -19.61
C PRO A 433 -17.40 -14.55 -19.74
N ASP A 434 -17.19 -15.74 -19.17
CA ASP A 434 -18.15 -16.85 -19.15
C ASP A 434 -19.12 -16.80 -17.94
N VAL A 435 -18.90 -15.90 -16.97
CA VAL A 435 -19.80 -15.70 -15.84
C VAL A 435 -20.98 -14.83 -16.29
N ASP A 436 -22.22 -15.24 -16.02
CA ASP A 436 -23.39 -14.40 -16.29
C ASP A 436 -23.56 -13.32 -15.21
N VAL A 437 -23.45 -12.05 -15.61
CA VAL A 437 -23.56 -10.88 -14.71
C VAL A 437 -24.98 -10.34 -14.57
N THR A 438 -25.96 -10.79 -15.38
CA THR A 438 -27.35 -10.34 -15.29
C THR A 438 -27.94 -10.43 -13.87
N PRO A 439 -27.67 -11.48 -13.07
CA PRO A 439 -28.17 -11.56 -11.69
C PRO A 439 -27.65 -10.46 -10.75
N ILE A 440 -26.48 -9.87 -11.05
CA ILE A 440 -25.83 -8.86 -10.20
C ILE A 440 -26.50 -7.49 -10.37
N VAL A 441 -27.08 -7.22 -11.55
CA VAL A 441 -27.63 -5.90 -11.93
C VAL A 441 -28.64 -5.34 -10.91
N PRO A 442 -29.66 -6.08 -10.45
CA PRO A 442 -30.61 -5.55 -9.46
C PRO A 442 -29.95 -5.23 -8.11
N ALA A 443 -28.90 -5.97 -7.74
CA ALA A 443 -28.17 -5.73 -6.50
C ALA A 443 -27.33 -4.43 -6.60
N LEU A 444 -26.65 -4.21 -7.73
CA LEU A 444 -25.94 -2.95 -8.00
C LEU A 444 -26.91 -1.77 -8.02
N GLN A 445 -28.03 -1.91 -8.71
CA GLN A 445 -29.05 -0.86 -8.78
C GLN A 445 -29.53 -0.46 -7.40
N ASN A 446 -30.01 -1.41 -6.60
CA ASN A 446 -30.52 -1.13 -5.26
C ASN A 446 -29.48 -0.44 -4.37
N PHE A 447 -28.23 -0.91 -4.43
CA PHE A 447 -27.16 -0.35 -3.62
C PHE A 447 -26.76 1.06 -4.06
N PHE A 448 -26.53 1.27 -5.36
CA PHE A 448 -26.01 2.55 -5.88
C PHE A 448 -27.09 3.62 -6.05
N ASP A 449 -28.36 3.26 -6.30
CA ASP A 449 -29.47 4.23 -6.30
C ASP A 449 -29.63 4.86 -4.91
N ASP A 450 -29.49 4.07 -3.84
CA ASP A 450 -29.51 4.57 -2.47
C ASP A 450 -28.25 5.41 -2.18
N ALA A 451 -27.06 4.92 -2.55
CA ALA A 451 -25.80 5.62 -2.33
C ALA A 451 -25.74 7.00 -3.01
N LEU A 452 -26.20 7.11 -4.26
CA LEU A 452 -26.17 8.36 -5.04
C LEU A 452 -27.19 9.41 -4.55
N ASN A 453 -28.14 9.03 -3.69
CA ASN A 453 -29.13 9.94 -3.12
C ASN A 453 -28.65 10.59 -1.81
N TYR A 454 -27.59 10.07 -1.17
CA TYR A 454 -27.03 10.66 0.04
C TYR A 454 -26.10 11.84 -0.27
N THR A 455 -26.09 12.83 0.61
CA THR A 455 -25.07 13.90 0.56
C THR A 455 -23.71 13.37 1.03
N VAL A 456 -22.61 14.04 0.66
CA VAL A 456 -21.24 13.67 1.11
C VAL A 456 -21.13 13.62 2.65
N SER A 457 -21.89 14.43 3.37
CA SER A 457 -21.99 14.42 4.83
C SER A 457 -22.78 13.24 5.42
N GLU A 458 -23.66 12.62 4.62
CA GLU A 458 -24.51 11.48 5.02
C GLU A 458 -23.92 10.13 4.56
N LEU A 459 -23.00 10.16 3.59
CA LEU A 459 -22.30 8.98 3.08
C LEU A 459 -21.35 8.41 4.13
N ASN A 460 -21.79 7.34 4.79
CA ASN A 460 -20.90 6.53 5.62
C ASN A 460 -20.10 5.58 4.72
N PHE A 461 -18.82 5.91 4.52
CA PHE A 461 -17.90 5.14 3.68
C PHE A 461 -17.81 3.67 4.10
N LYS A 462 -17.92 3.37 5.40
CA LYS A 462 -17.95 2.01 5.92
C LYS A 462 -19.21 1.27 5.47
N THR A 463 -20.37 1.90 5.55
CA THR A 463 -21.64 1.32 5.07
C THR A 463 -21.62 1.05 3.56
N LEU A 464 -20.97 1.92 2.77
CA LEU A 464 -20.78 1.69 1.34
C LEU A 464 -19.87 0.47 1.08
N VAL A 465 -18.72 0.41 1.75
CA VAL A 465 -17.77 -0.70 1.59
C VAL A 465 -18.41 -2.02 2.05
N ASP A 466 -19.10 -2.02 3.19
CA ASP A 466 -19.78 -3.19 3.73
C ASP A 466 -20.94 -3.65 2.82
N GLY A 467 -21.73 -2.70 2.30
CA GLY A 467 -22.85 -2.98 1.39
C GLY A 467 -22.38 -3.52 0.04
N LEU A 468 -21.33 -2.93 -0.54
CA LEU A 468 -20.72 -3.42 -1.78
C LEU A 468 -20.06 -4.79 -1.57
N GLY A 469 -19.40 -4.98 -0.42
CA GLY A 469 -18.86 -6.28 0.00
C GLY A 469 -19.96 -7.34 0.05
N ALA A 470 -21.12 -7.04 0.64
CA ALA A 470 -22.25 -7.96 0.70
C ALA A 470 -22.80 -8.35 -0.69
N VAL A 471 -22.76 -7.44 -1.66
CA VAL A 471 -23.08 -7.73 -3.07
C VAL A 471 -22.02 -8.67 -3.65
N PHE A 472 -20.73 -8.36 -3.50
CA PHE A 472 -19.64 -9.16 -4.07
C PHE A 472 -19.51 -10.56 -3.44
N TYR A 473 -19.83 -10.73 -2.14
CA TYR A 473 -19.85 -12.03 -1.48
C TYR A 473 -20.90 -13.01 -2.04
N GLN A 474 -21.95 -12.50 -2.69
CA GLN A 474 -23.01 -13.33 -3.27
C GLN A 474 -22.64 -13.90 -4.64
N TYR A 475 -21.55 -13.42 -5.26
CA TYR A 475 -21.17 -13.75 -6.63
C TYR A 475 -19.69 -14.15 -6.73
N PRO A 476 -19.30 -14.97 -7.72
CA PRO A 476 -17.96 -15.54 -7.79
C PRO A 476 -16.95 -14.54 -8.37
N PHE A 477 -16.53 -13.55 -7.55
CA PHE A 477 -15.45 -12.62 -7.88
C PHE A 477 -14.08 -13.28 -7.70
N ASN A 478 -13.22 -13.21 -8.72
CA ASN A 478 -11.83 -13.68 -8.63
C ASN A 478 -10.92 -12.48 -8.30
N GLY A 479 -10.43 -12.41 -7.07
CA GLY A 479 -9.50 -11.36 -6.63
C GLY A 479 -8.05 -11.60 -7.05
N GLU A 480 -7.77 -11.79 -8.35
CA GLU A 480 -6.39 -11.80 -8.87
C GLU A 480 -6.03 -10.39 -9.36
N PHE A 481 -5.60 -9.52 -8.45
CA PHE A 481 -5.01 -8.24 -8.80
C PHE A 481 -3.58 -8.45 -9.32
N HIS A 482 -3.42 -8.74 -10.61
CA HIS A 482 -2.13 -8.55 -11.26
C HIS A 482 -1.96 -7.07 -11.62
N ALA A 483 -1.42 -6.29 -10.67
CA ALA A 483 -1.05 -4.88 -10.83
C ALA A 483 0.45 -4.69 -10.99
#